data_AF-A0A1B1B1Y1-F1
#
_entry.id   AF-A0A1B1B1Y1-F1
#
_cell.length_a   1.000
_cell.length_b   1.000
_cell.length_c   1.000
_cell.angle_alpha   90.00
_cell.angle_beta   90.00
_cell.angle_gamma   90.00
#
_symmetry.space_group_name_H-M   'P 1'
#
loop_
_entity.id
_entity.type
_entity.pdbx_description
1 polymer ?
#
loop_
_entity_poly.entity_id
_entity_poly.type
_entity_poly.pdbx_seq_one_letter_code
_entity_poly.pdbx_strand_id
1 'polypeptide(L)'
;MADPEVEIFWPASLPTTGAAQGQELLRQAGIDSECLLMPTRRGAVDVVQVLVTSAVLEPFLHTLFQRVAEETHHGLRAFVDRLLRRPPEDSTAPTSVVFELPTGGRVTFTDGLPEEAYKQAVGLDARNARWTWDPQRALWTPA
;
A
#
# COMPACT_ATOMS: atom_id res chain seq x y z
N MET A 1 -5.43 24.73 -4.72
CA MET A 1 -4.86 23.42 -5.14
C MET A 1 -5.90 22.38 -4.80
N ALA A 2 -6.13 21.40 -5.68
CA ALA A 2 -6.95 20.25 -5.32
C ALA A 2 -6.12 19.36 -4.37
N ASP A 3 -6.77 18.70 -3.42
CA ASP A 3 -6.12 17.73 -2.54
C ASP A 3 -5.71 16.49 -3.38
N PRO A 4 -4.53 15.89 -3.14
CA PRO A 4 -4.05 14.73 -3.89
C PRO A 4 -5.00 13.55 -3.71
N GLU A 5 -5.08 12.63 -4.68
CA GLU A 5 -5.95 11.43 -4.60
C GLU A 5 -5.36 10.34 -3.69
N VAL A 6 -4.03 10.35 -3.53
CA VAL A 6 -3.26 9.44 -2.67
C VAL A 6 -2.15 10.18 -1.95
N GLU A 7 -2.03 9.92 -0.65
CA GLU A 7 -0.92 10.36 0.17
C GLU A 7 -0.11 9.15 0.64
N ILE A 8 1.19 9.14 0.34
CA ILE A 8 2.13 8.13 0.84
C ILE A 8 2.91 8.74 2.00
N PHE A 9 2.60 8.30 3.21
CA PHE A 9 3.34 8.66 4.43
C PHE A 9 4.53 7.72 4.59
N TRP A 10 5.71 8.22 4.26
CA TRP A 10 6.96 7.46 4.28
C TRP A 10 7.76 7.73 5.56
N PRO A 11 8.27 6.71 6.28
CA PRO A 11 9.12 6.93 7.44
C PRO A 11 10.43 7.62 7.07
N ALA A 12 10.71 8.77 7.69
CA ALA A 12 11.94 9.54 7.41
C ALA A 12 13.24 8.80 7.77
N SER A 13 13.16 7.70 8.54
CA SER A 13 14.29 6.82 8.87
C SER A 13 14.66 5.84 7.76
N LEU A 14 13.85 5.71 6.70
CA LEU A 14 14.05 4.74 5.63
C LEU A 14 14.51 5.42 4.33
N PRO A 15 15.28 4.74 3.46
CA PRO A 15 15.69 5.28 2.17
C PRO A 15 14.49 5.73 1.32
N THR A 16 14.60 6.87 0.66
CA THR A 16 13.49 7.49 -0.11
C THR A 16 13.27 6.90 -1.50
N THR A 17 14.14 5.99 -1.95
CA THR A 17 14.03 5.37 -3.28
C THR A 17 12.71 4.62 -3.48
N GLY A 18 12.23 3.91 -2.45
CA GLY A 18 10.94 3.20 -2.50
C GLY A 18 9.75 4.16 -2.61
N ALA A 19 9.78 5.26 -1.85
CA ALA A 19 8.81 6.36 -1.96
C ALA A 19 8.76 6.95 -3.38
N ALA A 20 9.93 7.30 -3.94
CA ALA A 20 10.02 7.87 -5.29
C ALA A 20 9.48 6.91 -6.36
N GLN A 21 9.79 5.61 -6.24
CA GLN A 21 9.27 4.58 -7.17
C GLN A 21 7.76 4.38 -7.04
N GLY A 22 7.22 4.41 -5.83
CA GLY A 22 5.79 4.31 -5.57
C GLY A 22 5.01 5.49 -6.17
N GLN A 23 5.49 6.71 -5.94
CA GLN A 23 4.87 7.92 -6.49
C GLN A 23 4.94 7.95 -8.02
N GLU A 24 6.07 7.56 -8.62
CA GLU A 24 6.23 7.49 -10.07
C GLU A 24 5.25 6.49 -10.72
N LEU A 25 4.99 5.35 -10.08
CA LEU A 25 3.99 4.38 -10.56
C LEU A 25 2.57 4.96 -10.57
N LEU A 26 2.19 5.65 -9.49
CA LEU A 26 0.89 6.31 -9.42
C LEU A 26 0.77 7.40 -10.49
N ARG A 27 1.82 8.20 -10.66
CA ARG A 27 1.88 9.23 -11.70
C ARG A 27 1.75 8.65 -13.11
N GLN A 28 2.43 7.53 -13.41
CA GLN A 28 2.31 6.83 -14.70
C GLN A 28 0.90 6.30 -14.95
N ALA A 29 0.18 5.96 -13.89
CA ALA A 29 -1.23 5.56 -13.95
C ALA A 29 -2.20 6.76 -14.03
N GLY A 30 -1.70 8.01 -14.03
CA GLY A 30 -2.51 9.22 -14.13
C GLY A 30 -3.15 9.65 -12.81
N ILE A 31 -2.65 9.14 -11.69
CA ILE A 31 -3.13 9.44 -10.34
C ILE A 31 -2.33 10.60 -9.77
N ASP A 32 -3.04 11.60 -9.25
CA ASP A 32 -2.42 12.66 -8.47
C ASP A 32 -2.03 12.13 -7.09
N SER A 33 -0.74 12.18 -6.77
CA SER A 33 -0.23 11.59 -5.54
C SER A 33 0.87 12.44 -4.94
N GLU A 34 0.85 12.52 -3.62
CA GLU A 34 1.86 13.20 -2.83
C GLU A 34 2.57 12.19 -1.92
N CYS A 35 3.89 12.31 -1.80
CA CYS A 35 4.65 11.55 -0.82
C CYS A 35 5.16 12.48 0.28
N LEU A 36 4.75 12.21 1.51
CA LEU A 36 5.06 13.00 2.69
C LEU A 36 6.00 12.22 3.60
N LEU A 37 7.15 12.81 3.93
CA LEU A 37 8.08 12.23 4.90
C LEU A 37 7.55 12.45 6.32
N MET A 38 7.25 11.37 7.02
CA MET A 38 6.77 11.41 8.40
C MET A 38 7.92 11.30 9.40
N PRO A 39 7.98 12.20 10.41
CA PRO A 39 8.92 12.04 11.51
C PRO A 39 8.67 10.73 12.26
N THR A 40 9.76 10.00 12.50
CA THR A 40 9.73 8.65 13.06
C THR A 40 9.21 8.66 14.50
N ARG A 41 7.96 8.28 14.71
CA ARG A 41 7.40 8.02 16.06
C ARG A 41 7.69 6.57 16.46
N ARG A 42 7.89 6.29 17.76
CA ARG A 42 8.07 4.91 18.25
C ARG A 42 6.89 4.04 17.79
N GLY A 43 7.16 2.97 17.04
CA GLY A 43 6.16 2.06 16.46
C GLY A 43 5.84 2.30 14.98
N ALA A 44 6.22 3.45 14.39
CA ALA A 44 6.04 3.76 12.96
C ALA A 44 7.37 3.71 12.17
N VAL A 45 8.42 3.16 12.79
CA VAL A 45 9.79 3.15 12.23
C VAL A 45 9.86 2.31 10.95
N ASP A 46 8.94 1.36 10.79
CA ASP A 46 9.02 0.30 9.79
C ASP A 46 7.72 0.11 8.99
N VAL A 47 6.80 1.08 8.99
CA VAL A 47 5.49 0.95 8.30
C VAL A 47 5.30 2.09 7.31
N VAL A 48 5.02 1.77 6.06
CA VAL A 48 4.58 2.74 5.06
C VAL A 48 3.06 2.81 5.10
N GLN A 49 2.50 4.00 5.28
CA GLN A 49 1.06 4.20 5.23
C GLN A 49 0.70 4.84 3.90
N VAL A 50 -0.19 4.18 3.16
CA VAL A 50 -0.77 4.70 1.92
C VAL A 50 -2.20 5.08 2.24
N LEU A 51 -2.43 6.39 2.39
CA LEU A 51 -3.76 6.95 2.58
C LEU A 51 -4.37 7.22 1.20
N VAL A 52 -5.51 6.63 0.92
CA VAL A 52 -6.30 7.00 -0.25
C VAL A 52 -7.33 8.01 0.23
N THR A 53 -7.28 9.22 -0.31
CA THR A 53 -8.05 10.38 0.18
C THR A 53 -9.35 10.57 -0.59
N SER A 54 -9.42 10.09 -1.83
CA SER A 54 -10.64 10.16 -2.64
C SER A 54 -11.65 9.07 -2.21
N ALA A 55 -12.94 9.39 -2.29
CA ALA A 55 -14.04 8.43 -2.09
C ALA A 55 -14.08 7.29 -3.14
N VAL A 56 -13.10 7.27 -4.05
CA VAL A 56 -13.06 6.50 -5.27
C VAL A 56 -11.99 5.40 -5.19
N LEU A 57 -11.67 4.90 -3.98
CA LEU A 57 -10.73 3.80 -3.79
C LEU A 57 -11.08 2.57 -4.64
N GLU A 58 -12.36 2.18 -4.73
CA GLU A 58 -12.77 1.00 -5.49
C GLU A 58 -12.46 1.17 -6.98
N PRO A 59 -12.91 2.24 -7.66
CA PRO A 59 -12.54 2.45 -9.06
C PRO A 59 -11.05 2.79 -9.23
N PHE A 60 -10.39 3.36 -8.23
CA PHE A 60 -8.97 3.69 -8.20
C PHE A 60 -8.09 2.43 -8.17
N LEU A 61 -8.30 1.52 -7.22
CA LEU A 61 -7.64 0.23 -7.16
C LEU A 61 -7.99 -0.57 -8.41
N HIS A 62 -9.26 -0.60 -8.80
CA HIS A 62 -9.70 -1.27 -10.02
C HIS A 62 -9.00 -0.72 -11.27
N THR A 63 -8.78 0.59 -11.39
CA THR A 63 -8.15 1.21 -12.58
C THR A 63 -6.63 1.12 -12.54
N LEU A 64 -6.00 1.39 -11.39
CA LEU A 64 -4.57 1.20 -11.16
C LEU A 64 -4.17 -0.23 -11.47
N PHE A 65 -4.97 -1.20 -11.02
CA PHE A 65 -4.67 -2.61 -11.20
C PHE A 65 -5.06 -3.17 -12.58
N GLN A 66 -6.11 -2.66 -13.23
CA GLN A 66 -6.42 -3.02 -14.62
C GLN A 66 -5.42 -2.46 -15.64
N ARG A 67 -4.79 -1.31 -15.36
CA ARG A 67 -3.83 -0.68 -16.29
C ARG A 67 -2.37 -1.12 -16.09
N VAL A 68 -2.04 -1.72 -14.94
CA VAL A 68 -0.66 -2.14 -14.62
C VAL A 68 -0.37 -3.60 -14.97
N ALA A 69 -1.39 -4.47 -15.13
CA ALA A 69 -1.27 -5.81 -15.76
C ALA A 69 -2.66 -6.43 -16.00
N GLU A 70 -2.75 -7.44 -16.87
CA GLU A 70 -3.98 -8.13 -17.30
C GLU A 70 -4.83 -8.76 -16.17
N GLU A 71 -4.34 -8.80 -14.91
CA GLU A 71 -5.09 -9.28 -13.75
C GLU A 71 -4.85 -8.40 -12.50
N THR A 72 -5.94 -7.97 -11.87
CA THR A 72 -5.96 -6.95 -10.79
C THR A 72 -5.04 -7.26 -9.60
N HIS A 73 -4.91 -8.53 -9.21
CA HIS A 73 -4.11 -8.93 -8.05
C HIS A 73 -2.60 -8.89 -8.30
N HIS A 74 -2.15 -9.05 -9.56
CA HIS A 74 -0.74 -8.94 -9.93
C HIS A 74 -0.23 -7.49 -9.81
N GLY A 75 -1.05 -6.51 -10.19
CA GLY A 75 -0.74 -5.09 -10.02
C GLY A 75 -0.56 -4.69 -8.55
N LEU A 76 -1.48 -5.13 -7.67
CA LEU A 76 -1.40 -4.89 -6.23
C LEU A 76 -0.13 -5.48 -5.64
N ARG A 77 0.18 -6.72 -5.97
CA ARG A 77 1.41 -7.39 -5.53
C ARG A 77 2.66 -6.63 -6.00
N ALA A 78 2.73 -6.24 -7.27
CA ALA A 78 3.89 -5.54 -7.80
C ALA A 78 4.12 -4.17 -7.12
N PHE A 79 3.05 -3.47 -6.76
CA PHE A 79 3.13 -2.21 -6.02
C PHE A 79 3.63 -2.43 -4.58
N VAL A 80 3.03 -3.38 -3.85
CA VAL A 80 3.45 -3.73 -2.48
C VAL A 80 4.89 -4.22 -2.46
N ASP A 81 5.26 -5.15 -3.34
CA ASP A 81 6.61 -5.70 -3.44
C ASP A 81 7.65 -4.60 -3.67
N ARG A 82 7.34 -3.56 -4.47
CA ARG A 82 8.26 -2.45 -4.72
C ARG A 82 8.43 -1.53 -3.51
N LEU A 83 7.37 -1.29 -2.74
CA LEU A 83 7.44 -0.50 -1.51
C LEU A 83 8.21 -1.23 -0.41
N LEU A 84 8.07 -2.56 -0.36
CA LEU A 84 8.77 -3.42 0.61
C LEU A 84 10.16 -3.85 0.14
N ARG A 85 10.50 -3.67 -1.15
CA ARG A 85 11.74 -4.18 -1.70
C ARG A 85 12.94 -3.56 -1.01
N ARG A 86 13.84 -4.41 -0.54
CA ARG A 86 15.16 -4.01 -0.06
C ARG A 86 16.01 -3.48 -1.22
N PRO A 87 16.59 -2.27 -1.12
CA PRO A 87 17.67 -1.86 -2.01
C PRO A 87 18.84 -2.85 -1.92
N PRO A 88 19.68 -2.95 -2.98
CA PRO A 88 20.81 -3.89 -3.02
C PRO A 88 21.93 -3.61 -2.02
N GLU A 89 21.86 -2.52 -1.24
CA GLU A 89 22.79 -2.20 -0.16
C GLU A 89 22.05 -2.18 1.18
N ASP A 90 22.57 -2.92 2.16
CA ASP A 90 22.27 -3.12 3.60
C ASP A 90 21.37 -2.10 4.34
N SER A 91 20.26 -1.71 3.74
CA SER A 91 19.31 -0.77 4.29
C SER A 91 18.13 -1.50 4.92
N THR A 92 17.60 -0.88 5.96
CA THR A 92 16.32 -1.23 6.55
C THR A 92 15.21 -0.97 5.53
N ALA A 93 14.35 -1.95 5.32
CA ALA A 93 13.14 -1.84 4.50
C ALA A 93 11.91 -1.74 5.43
N PRO A 94 10.79 -1.17 4.95
CA PRO A 94 9.54 -1.27 5.69
C PRO A 94 9.14 -2.74 5.87
N THR A 95 8.55 -3.06 7.02
CA THR A 95 8.03 -4.39 7.36
C THR A 95 6.62 -4.61 6.82
N SER A 96 5.86 -3.54 6.60
CA SER A 96 4.50 -3.59 6.09
C SER A 96 4.07 -2.31 5.37
N VAL A 97 3.10 -2.45 4.48
CA VAL A 97 2.33 -1.38 3.84
C VAL A 97 0.91 -1.42 4.39
N VAL A 98 0.44 -0.31 4.97
CA VAL A 98 -0.94 -0.17 5.45
C VAL A 98 -1.69 0.71 4.49
N PHE A 99 -2.72 0.16 3.84
CA PHE A 99 -3.69 0.96 3.10
C PHE A 99 -4.75 1.45 4.06
N GLU A 100 -4.95 2.76 4.13
CA GLU A 100 -6.03 3.39 4.91
C GLU A 100 -7.04 4.06 3.98
N LEU A 101 -8.31 3.80 4.27
CA LEU A 101 -9.45 4.32 3.49
C LEU A 101 -10.04 5.55 4.17
N PRO A 102 -10.68 6.47 3.42
CA PRO A 102 -11.37 7.62 4.01
C PRO A 102 -12.47 7.20 4.99
N THR A 103 -13.04 6.01 4.77
CA THR A 103 -14.06 5.38 5.60
C THR A 103 -13.49 4.70 6.84
N GLY A 104 -12.23 4.97 7.22
CA GLY A 104 -11.58 4.42 8.41
C GLY A 104 -11.16 2.95 8.31
N GLY A 105 -11.30 2.34 7.13
CA GLY A 105 -10.85 0.98 6.84
C GLY A 105 -9.34 0.86 6.75
N ARG A 106 -8.76 -0.26 7.19
CA ARG A 106 -7.31 -0.51 7.10
C ARG A 106 -6.99 -1.94 6.67
N VAL A 107 -6.05 -2.10 5.74
CA VAL A 107 -5.54 -3.41 5.32
C VAL A 107 -4.01 -3.39 5.38
N THR A 108 -3.44 -4.32 6.14
CA THR A 108 -1.99 -4.41 6.34
C THR A 108 -1.40 -5.51 5.47
N PHE A 109 -0.52 -5.13 4.54
CA PHE A 109 0.26 -6.05 3.72
C PHE A 109 1.68 -6.17 4.27
N THR A 110 2.15 -7.39 4.51
CA THR A 110 3.51 -7.68 4.98
C THR A 110 4.36 -8.26 3.86
N ASP A 111 5.67 -8.28 4.04
CA ASP A 111 6.57 -8.98 3.12
C ASP A 111 6.24 -10.48 3.04
N GLY A 112 6.44 -11.08 1.86
CA GLY A 112 6.26 -12.51 1.63
C GLY A 112 4.83 -13.04 1.65
N LEU A 113 3.80 -12.18 1.56
CA LEU A 113 2.41 -12.64 1.45
C LEU A 113 2.22 -13.57 0.23
N PRO A 114 1.42 -14.65 0.36
CA PRO A 114 1.14 -15.55 -0.75
C PRO A 114 0.23 -14.88 -1.78
N GLU A 115 0.27 -15.36 -3.03
CA GLU A 115 -0.56 -14.83 -4.12
C GLU A 115 -2.06 -14.80 -3.79
N GLU A 116 -2.53 -15.81 -3.06
CA GLU A 116 -3.92 -15.92 -2.60
C GLU A 116 -4.35 -14.76 -1.69
N ALA A 117 -3.43 -14.24 -0.86
CA ALA A 117 -3.71 -13.08 -0.02
C ALA A 117 -4.04 -11.84 -0.88
N TYR A 118 -3.29 -11.65 -1.96
CA TYR A 118 -3.54 -10.56 -2.91
C TYR A 118 -4.83 -10.74 -3.68
N LYS A 119 -5.17 -11.98 -4.08
CA LYS A 119 -6.46 -12.29 -4.75
C LYS A 119 -7.65 -11.95 -3.85
N GLN A 120 -7.61 -12.38 -2.59
CA GLN A 120 -8.69 -12.09 -1.64
C GLN A 120 -8.77 -10.60 -1.28
N ALA A 121 -7.62 -9.93 -1.18
CA ALA A 121 -7.57 -8.52 -0.79
C ALA A 121 -8.31 -7.60 -1.76
N VAL A 122 -8.30 -7.91 -3.06
CA VAL A 122 -9.03 -7.14 -4.09
C VAL A 122 -10.54 -7.12 -3.84
N GLY A 123 -11.09 -8.16 -3.21
CA GLY A 123 -12.52 -8.28 -2.92
C GLY A 123 -12.93 -7.92 -1.49
N LEU A 124 -12.01 -7.42 -0.67
CA LEU A 124 -12.30 -7.08 0.73
C LEU A 124 -13.14 -5.81 0.85
N ASP A 125 -14.26 -5.92 1.56
CA ASP A 125 -14.94 -4.74 2.11
C ASP A 125 -14.21 -4.29 3.38
N ALA A 126 -13.22 -3.43 3.23
CA ALA A 126 -12.42 -2.93 4.34
C ALA A 126 -13.11 -1.81 5.15
N ARG A 127 -14.35 -1.40 4.83
CA ARG A 127 -15.02 -0.25 5.47
C ARG A 127 -15.05 -0.37 7.00
N ASN A 128 -14.59 0.67 7.69
CA ASN A 128 -14.57 0.79 9.15
C ASN A 128 -13.92 -0.41 9.91
N ALA A 129 -13.14 -1.26 9.24
CA ALA A 129 -12.55 -2.47 9.83
C ALA A 129 -11.05 -2.54 9.53
N ARG A 130 -10.32 -3.25 10.40
CA ARG A 130 -8.89 -3.51 10.24
C ARG A 130 -8.70 -4.95 9.84
N TRP A 131 -7.91 -5.20 8.80
CA TRP A 131 -7.69 -6.54 8.26
C TRP A 131 -6.21 -6.91 8.29
N THR A 132 -5.92 -8.11 8.78
CA THR A 132 -4.58 -8.72 8.74
C THR A 132 -4.68 -10.12 8.17
N TRP A 133 -3.69 -10.54 7.39
CA TRP A 133 -3.64 -11.89 6.84
C TRP A 133 -3.31 -12.91 7.93
N ASP A 134 -4.15 -13.94 8.08
CA ASP A 134 -3.86 -15.11 8.92
C ASP A 134 -3.23 -16.22 8.06
N PRO A 135 -1.92 -16.50 8.21
CA PRO A 135 -1.25 -17.51 7.40
C PRO A 135 -1.68 -18.94 7.75
N GLN A 136 -2.20 -19.19 8.96
CA GLN A 136 -2.66 -20.54 9.35
C GLN A 136 -3.98 -20.87 8.69
N ARG A 137 -4.84 -19.87 8.52
CA ARG A 137 -6.17 -20.02 7.92
C ARG A 137 -6.21 -19.68 6.44
N ALA A 138 -5.14 -19.09 5.92
CA ALA A 138 -5.05 -18.59 4.55
C ALA A 138 -6.23 -17.66 4.18
N LEU A 139 -6.57 -16.75 5.10
CA LEU A 139 -7.65 -15.78 4.93
C LEU A 139 -7.39 -14.48 5.70
N TRP A 140 -8.01 -13.41 5.24
CA TRP A 140 -8.00 -12.12 5.95
C TRP A 140 -8.92 -12.17 7.17
N THR A 141 -8.40 -11.75 8.33
CA THR A 141 -9.16 -11.70 9.59
C THR A 141 -9.25 -10.27 10.12
N PRO A 142 -10.37 -9.90 10.78
CA PRO A 142 -10.45 -8.65 11.52
C PRO A 142 -9.39 -8.61 12.64
N ALA A 143 -8.63 -7.52 12.70
CA ALA A 143 -7.56 -7.29 13.68
C ALA A 143 -8.02 -6.46 14.89
#